data_AF-A0A7C3K457-F1
#
_entry.id   AF-A0A7C3K457-F1
#
_cell.length_a   1.000
_cell.length_b   1.000
_cell.length_c   1.000
_cell.angle_alpha   90.00
_cell.angle_beta   90.00
_cell.angle_gamma   90.00
#
_symmetry.space_group_name_H-M   'P 1'
#
loop_
_entity.id
_entity.type
_entity.pdbx_description
1 polymer ?
#
loop_
_entity_poly.entity_id
_entity_poly.type
_entity_poly.pdbx_seq_one_letter_code
_entity_poly.pdbx_strand_id
1 'polypeptide(L)'
;MAGIEPVSKEERNLGGLDFFLLWAGAAISLAEIWAGSLIVPLGLGLGLWAILLGHVLGNTPFALGGLIGSRWGIPTMVSVRPSFGIRGSYLAAGLNVVQLIGWTAVMLIVCGGAADAISKFYGFSNPTLWIILSGIVTTLWALVGHRIWKLLQRISVVALLILCVGMTYIAFQEYGWEKLAQIPRQKDFSFMIGMDLVIAMPISWLPL
;
A
#
# COMPACT_ATOMS: atom_id res chain seq x y z
N MET A 1 -10.36 0.92 -29.77
CA MET A 1 -9.12 0.35 -29.18
C MET A 1 -9.56 -0.20 -27.84
N ALA A 2 -9.71 -1.53 -27.71
CA ALA A 2 -10.23 -2.11 -26.48
C ALA A 2 -9.37 -1.68 -25.26
N GLY A 3 -10.01 -1.18 -24.21
CA GLY A 3 -9.35 -0.81 -22.94
C GLY A 3 -9.01 0.67 -22.72
N ILE A 4 -9.23 1.56 -23.70
CA ILE A 4 -9.07 3.03 -23.49
C ILE A 4 -10.39 3.80 -23.56
N GLU A 5 -11.49 3.10 -23.88
CA GLU A 5 -12.81 3.69 -24.03
C GLU A 5 -13.46 3.90 -22.66
N PRO A 6 -14.25 4.97 -22.47
CA PRO A 6 -14.92 5.20 -21.20
C PRO A 6 -15.89 4.07 -20.86
N VAL A 7 -15.86 3.60 -19.61
CA VAL A 7 -16.83 2.62 -19.10
C VAL A 7 -18.20 3.30 -18.99
N SER A 8 -19.23 2.64 -19.55
CA SER A 8 -20.62 3.11 -19.51
C SER A 8 -21.13 3.24 -18.06
N LYS A 9 -22.20 3.99 -17.82
CA LYS A 9 -22.70 4.18 -16.44
C LYS A 9 -23.29 2.88 -15.88
N GLU A 10 -23.88 2.08 -16.75
CA GLU A 10 -24.55 0.82 -16.46
C GLU A 10 -23.56 -0.27 -16.03
N GLU A 11 -22.31 -0.20 -16.49
CA GLU A 11 -21.24 -1.14 -16.14
C GLU A 11 -20.47 -0.75 -14.86
N ARG A 12 -20.71 0.45 -14.31
CA ARG A 12 -20.07 0.93 -13.08
C ARG A 12 -20.75 0.33 -11.85
N ASN A 13 -20.19 -0.78 -11.36
CA ASN A 13 -20.78 -1.60 -10.30
C ASN A 13 -20.05 -1.54 -8.95
N LEU A 14 -19.10 -0.63 -8.76
CA LEU A 14 -18.39 -0.43 -7.49
C LEU A 14 -19.00 0.75 -6.72
N GLY A 15 -19.56 0.48 -5.55
CA GLY A 15 -20.08 1.50 -4.64
C GLY A 15 -19.03 2.00 -3.65
N GLY A 16 -19.39 2.99 -2.82
CA GLY A 16 -18.48 3.56 -1.82
C GLY A 16 -17.94 2.54 -0.81
N LEU A 17 -18.75 1.56 -0.42
CA LEU A 17 -18.32 0.47 0.46
C LEU A 17 -17.32 -0.47 -0.22
N ASP A 18 -17.51 -0.77 -1.51
CA ASP A 18 -16.56 -1.58 -2.28
C ASP A 18 -15.21 -0.87 -2.40
N PHE A 19 -15.23 0.45 -2.64
CA PHE A 19 -14.04 1.29 -2.61
C PHE A 19 -13.37 1.29 -1.23
N PHE A 20 -14.15 1.45 -0.16
CA PHE A 20 -13.62 1.40 1.20
C PHE A 20 -12.95 0.05 1.50
N LEU A 21 -13.60 -1.07 1.19
CA LEU A 21 -13.06 -2.41 1.42
C LEU A 21 -11.83 -2.69 0.56
N LEU A 22 -11.83 -2.22 -0.70
CA LEU A 22 -10.68 -2.33 -1.60
C LEU A 22 -9.46 -1.61 -1.01
N TRP A 23 -9.63 -0.36 -0.56
CA TRP A 23 -8.56 0.46 -0.01
C TRP A 23 -8.15 0.05 1.40
N ALA A 24 -9.09 -0.37 2.24
CA ALA A 24 -8.78 -0.99 3.53
C ALA A 24 -7.90 -2.22 3.35
N GLY A 25 -8.12 -2.98 2.27
CA GLY A 25 -7.28 -4.13 1.97
C GLY A 25 -5.85 -3.78 1.56
N ALA A 26 -5.65 -2.65 0.90
CA ALA A 26 -4.30 -2.14 0.61
C ALA A 26 -3.63 -1.57 1.87
N ALA A 27 -4.41 -0.85 2.70
CA ALA A 27 -3.94 -0.19 3.91
C ALA A 27 -3.65 -1.15 5.08
N ILE A 28 -4.17 -2.37 5.05
CA ILE A 28 -3.89 -3.41 6.05
C ILE A 28 -2.94 -4.42 5.42
N SER A 29 -1.65 -4.09 5.42
CA SER A 29 -0.61 -4.91 4.80
C SER A 29 0.69 -4.91 5.60
N LEU A 30 1.57 -5.89 5.33
CA LEU A 30 2.90 -5.92 5.92
C LEU A 30 3.75 -4.70 5.52
N ALA A 31 3.51 -4.14 4.32
CA ALA A 31 4.20 -2.95 3.87
C ALA A 31 3.88 -1.73 4.74
N GLU A 32 2.63 -1.60 5.19
CA GLU A 32 2.20 -0.52 6.09
C GLU A 32 2.75 -0.70 7.50
N ILE A 33 2.81 -1.94 8.00
CA ILE A 33 3.49 -2.25 9.27
C ILE A 33 4.98 -1.86 9.18
N TRP A 34 5.63 -2.21 8.07
CA TRP A 34 7.01 -1.83 7.82
C TRP A 34 7.19 -0.31 7.71
N ALA A 35 6.32 0.40 6.98
CA ALA A 35 6.34 1.85 6.88
C ALA A 35 6.15 2.53 8.24
N GLY A 36 5.24 2.03 9.08
CA GLY A 36 5.05 2.50 10.46
C GLY A 36 6.31 2.34 11.32
N SER A 37 7.12 1.30 11.07
CA SER A 37 8.40 1.11 11.78
C SER A 37 9.42 2.22 11.48
N LEU A 38 9.36 2.83 10.29
CA LEU A 38 10.30 3.88 9.86
C LEU A 38 10.13 5.19 10.64
N ILE A 39 8.94 5.43 11.19
CA ILE A 39 8.62 6.66 11.94
C ILE A 39 8.65 6.46 13.46
N VAL A 40 9.02 5.27 13.95
CA VAL A 40 9.28 4.99 15.37
C VAL A 40 10.21 6.02 16.02
N PRO A 41 11.26 6.56 15.35
CA PRO A 41 12.11 7.60 15.93
C PRO A 41 11.38 8.88 16.40
N LEU A 42 10.13 9.13 15.96
CA LEU A 42 9.30 10.24 16.46
C LEU A 42 8.70 9.99 17.85
N GLY A 43 8.71 8.74 18.32
CA GLY A 43 7.89 8.30 19.45
C GLY A 43 6.41 8.16 19.07
N LEU A 44 5.62 7.55 19.96
CA LEU A 44 4.23 7.18 19.66
C LEU A 44 3.34 8.40 19.37
N GLY A 45 3.43 9.45 20.19
CA GLY A 45 2.56 10.64 20.05
C GLY A 45 2.75 11.39 18.73
N LEU A 46 3.99 11.78 18.42
CA LEU A 46 4.29 12.48 17.16
C LEU A 46 4.17 11.53 15.96
N GLY A 47 4.49 10.25 16.10
CA GLY A 47 4.28 9.25 15.06
C GLY A 47 2.82 9.15 14.64
N LEU A 48 1.88 9.06 15.60
CA LEU A 48 0.44 9.06 15.31
C LEU A 48 -0.01 10.34 14.60
N TRP A 49 0.48 11.50 15.02
CA TRP A 49 0.17 12.77 14.32
C TRP A 49 0.74 12.82 12.90
N ALA A 50 1.96 12.31 12.69
CA ALA A 50 2.55 12.21 11.36
C ALA A 50 1.74 11.28 10.46
N ILE A 51 1.27 10.14 10.98
CA ILE A 51 0.36 9.23 10.28
C ILE A 51 -0.92 9.98 9.88
N LEU A 52 -1.62 10.59 10.84
CA LEU A 52 -2.91 11.23 10.58
C LEU A 52 -2.80 12.38 9.58
N LEU A 53 -1.89 13.33 9.81
CA LEU A 53 -1.72 14.48 8.94
C LEU A 53 -1.14 14.08 7.59
N GLY A 54 -0.17 13.17 7.57
CA GLY A 54 0.44 12.69 6.34
C GLY A 54 -0.57 11.93 5.46
N HIS A 55 -1.45 11.11 6.04
CA HIS A 55 -2.51 10.46 5.28
C HIS A 55 -3.54 11.45 4.75
N VAL A 56 -3.95 12.45 5.54
CA VAL A 56 -4.87 13.49 5.04
C VAL A 56 -4.24 14.22 3.85
N LEU A 57 -2.98 14.66 3.98
CA LEU A 57 -2.29 15.40 2.92
C LEU A 57 -1.98 14.53 1.70
N GLY A 58 -1.51 13.30 1.89
CA GLY A 58 -1.15 12.37 0.81
C GLY A 58 -2.36 11.77 0.10
N ASN A 59 -3.42 11.39 0.84
CA ASN A 59 -4.62 10.81 0.22
C ASN A 59 -5.48 11.85 -0.47
N THR A 60 -5.37 13.15 -0.13
CA THR A 60 -6.15 14.21 -0.79
C THR A 60 -5.93 14.23 -2.31
N PRO A 61 -4.70 14.42 -2.84
CA PRO A 61 -4.49 14.37 -4.28
C PRO A 61 -4.83 13.00 -4.86
N PHE A 62 -4.56 11.92 -4.10
CA PHE A 62 -4.87 10.55 -4.52
C PHE A 62 -6.38 10.34 -4.76
N ALA A 63 -7.21 10.80 -3.84
CA ALA A 63 -8.66 10.75 -3.93
C ALA A 63 -9.19 11.66 -5.06
N LEU A 64 -8.60 12.83 -5.27
CA LEU A 64 -8.95 13.71 -6.39
C LEU A 64 -8.68 13.04 -7.75
N GLY A 65 -7.56 12.32 -7.90
CA GLY A 65 -7.27 11.52 -9.08
C GLY A 65 -8.31 10.40 -9.29
N GLY A 66 -8.64 9.68 -8.22
CA GLY A 66 -9.68 8.64 -8.23
C GLY A 66 -11.07 9.16 -8.61
N LEU A 67 -11.40 10.40 -8.23
CA LEU A 67 -12.66 11.06 -8.59
C LEU A 67 -12.76 11.32 -10.10
N ILE A 68 -11.66 11.71 -10.75
CA ILE A 68 -11.61 11.94 -12.21
C ILE A 68 -11.94 10.63 -12.94
N GLY A 69 -11.24 9.53 -12.58
CA GLY A 69 -11.47 8.22 -13.17
C GLY A 69 -12.89 7.71 -12.94
N SER A 70 -13.42 7.87 -11.72
CA SER A 70 -14.77 7.42 -11.37
C SER A 70 -15.88 8.22 -12.06
N ARG A 71 -15.71 9.54 -12.18
CA ARG A 71 -16.70 10.43 -12.82
C ARG A 71 -16.78 10.20 -14.32
N TRP A 72 -15.62 10.13 -14.97
CA TRP A 72 -15.55 10.04 -16.44
C TRP A 72 -15.49 8.60 -16.95
N GLY A 73 -15.24 7.61 -16.09
CA GLY A 73 -15.12 6.20 -16.48
C GLY A 73 -13.88 5.93 -17.33
N ILE A 74 -12.87 6.80 -17.26
CA ILE A 74 -11.67 6.73 -18.10
C ILE A 74 -10.50 6.10 -17.34
N PRO A 75 -9.62 5.36 -18.03
CA PRO A 75 -8.39 4.87 -17.42
C PRO A 75 -7.47 6.01 -16.98
N THR A 76 -6.66 5.73 -15.97
CA THR A 76 -5.56 6.58 -15.48
C THR A 76 -4.80 7.29 -16.61
N MET A 77 -4.27 6.54 -17.59
CA MET A 77 -3.43 7.11 -18.65
C MET A 77 -4.19 8.01 -19.64
N VAL A 78 -5.52 7.91 -19.67
CA VAL A 78 -6.37 8.82 -20.43
C VAL A 78 -6.63 10.09 -19.63
N SER A 79 -6.75 9.97 -18.31
CA SER A 79 -7.03 11.10 -17.40
C SER A 79 -5.94 12.17 -17.37
N VAL A 80 -4.70 11.83 -17.74
CA VAL A 80 -3.54 12.75 -17.74
C VAL A 80 -3.33 13.47 -19.08
N ARG A 81 -4.04 13.06 -20.14
CA ARG A 81 -3.96 13.68 -21.48
C ARG A 81 -4.35 15.15 -21.53
N PRO A 82 -5.33 15.66 -20.75
CA PRO A 82 -5.63 17.09 -20.72
C PRO A 82 -4.45 17.96 -20.28
N SER A 83 -3.56 17.43 -19.43
CA SER A 83 -2.42 18.15 -18.87
C SER A 83 -1.15 18.01 -19.71
N PHE A 84 -0.88 16.80 -20.22
CA PHE A 84 0.38 16.48 -20.93
C PHE A 84 0.19 16.25 -22.44
N GLY A 85 -1.04 16.29 -22.93
CA GLY A 85 -1.39 15.89 -24.29
C GLY A 85 -1.30 14.37 -24.50
N ILE A 86 -1.65 13.91 -25.71
CA ILE A 86 -1.63 12.48 -26.06
C ILE A 86 -0.19 11.95 -26.03
N ARG A 87 0.77 12.67 -26.61
CA ARG A 87 2.17 12.23 -26.64
C ARG A 87 2.82 12.27 -25.26
N GLY A 88 2.54 13.29 -24.45
CA GLY A 88 3.06 13.36 -23.08
C GLY A 88 2.50 12.27 -22.17
N SER A 89 1.27 11.78 -22.42
CA SER A 89 0.72 10.65 -21.66
C SER A 89 1.53 9.35 -21.79
N TYR A 90 2.37 9.19 -22.82
CA TYR A 90 3.28 8.03 -22.91
C TYR A 90 4.44 8.11 -21.92
N LEU A 91 4.94 9.32 -21.61
CA LEU A 91 5.98 9.49 -20.60
C LEU A 91 5.43 9.15 -19.21
N ALA A 92 4.25 9.69 -18.89
CA ALA A 92 3.48 9.37 -17.69
C ALA A 92 3.26 7.86 -17.53
N ALA A 93 2.83 7.19 -18.61
CA ALA A 93 2.67 5.73 -18.63
C ALA A 93 3.99 4.99 -18.38
N GLY A 94 5.09 5.42 -19.00
CA GLY A 94 6.42 4.83 -18.77
C GLY A 94 6.86 4.94 -17.32
N LEU A 95 6.70 6.11 -16.71
CA LEU A 95 7.01 6.33 -15.29
C LEU A 95 6.12 5.47 -14.38
N ASN A 96 4.84 5.34 -14.71
CA ASN A 96 3.92 4.48 -13.96
C ASN A 96 4.32 3.00 -14.03
N VAL A 97 4.78 2.51 -15.19
CA VAL A 97 5.31 1.14 -15.30
C VAL A 97 6.53 0.94 -14.40
N VAL A 98 7.47 1.89 -14.39
CA VAL A 98 8.65 1.84 -13.51
C VAL A 98 8.23 1.81 -12.04
N GLN A 99 7.27 2.65 -11.65
CA GLN A 99 6.70 2.68 -10.31
C GLN A 99 6.06 1.34 -9.91
N LEU A 100 5.29 0.71 -10.80
CA LEU A 100 4.67 -0.60 -10.55
C LEU A 100 5.72 -1.71 -10.39
N ILE A 101 6.80 -1.67 -11.17
CA ILE A 101 7.94 -2.58 -11.00
C ILE A 101 8.58 -2.37 -9.62
N GLY A 102 8.82 -1.12 -9.24
CA GLY A 102 9.37 -0.77 -7.92
C GLY A 102 8.50 -1.29 -6.77
N TRP A 103 7.19 -1.06 -6.83
CA TRP A 103 6.24 -1.55 -5.83
C TRP A 103 6.19 -3.07 -5.76
N THR A 104 6.22 -3.75 -6.92
CA THR A 104 6.29 -5.21 -6.98
C THR A 104 7.56 -5.71 -6.29
N ALA A 105 8.71 -5.09 -6.53
CA ALA A 105 9.97 -5.46 -5.88
C ALA A 105 9.89 -5.31 -4.36
N VAL A 106 9.36 -4.19 -3.85
CA VAL A 106 9.17 -3.97 -2.39
C VAL A 106 8.27 -5.05 -1.79
N MET A 107 7.13 -5.37 -2.43
CA MET A 107 6.22 -6.41 -1.97
C MET A 107 6.89 -7.79 -1.91
N LEU A 108 7.72 -8.12 -2.90
CA LEU A 108 8.47 -9.38 -2.91
C LEU A 108 9.55 -9.44 -1.83
N ILE A 109 10.24 -8.33 -1.56
CA ILE A 109 11.23 -8.24 -0.47
C ILE A 109 10.57 -8.44 0.89
N VAL A 110 9.45 -7.76 1.13
CA VAL A 110 8.70 -7.89 2.40
C VAL A 110 8.16 -9.31 2.57
N CYS A 111 7.58 -9.89 1.51
CA CYS A 111 7.08 -11.27 1.53
C CYS A 111 8.20 -12.29 1.76
N GLY A 112 9.31 -12.15 1.03
CA GLY A 112 10.47 -13.03 1.17
C GLY A 112 11.12 -12.94 2.55
N GLY A 113 11.19 -11.74 3.13
CA GLY A 113 11.65 -11.54 4.50
C GLY A 113 10.74 -12.20 5.53
N ALA A 114 9.42 -12.12 5.36
CA ALA A 114 8.46 -12.80 6.22
C ALA A 114 8.59 -14.34 6.13
N ALA A 115 8.73 -14.89 4.92
CA ALA A 115 8.93 -16.32 4.71
C ALA A 115 10.27 -16.83 5.25
N ASP A 116 11.34 -16.03 5.10
CA ASP A 116 12.66 -16.33 5.69
C ASP A 116 12.61 -16.32 7.22
N ALA A 117 11.87 -15.38 7.82
CA ALA A 117 11.67 -15.33 9.27
C ALA A 117 11.01 -16.61 9.81
N ILE A 118 10.05 -17.17 9.07
CA ILE A 118 9.43 -18.47 9.41
C ILE A 118 10.44 -19.60 9.24
N SER A 119 11.19 -19.60 8.14
CA SER A 119 12.14 -20.67 7.81
C SER A 119 13.29 -20.77 8.82
N LYS A 120 13.71 -19.64 9.38
CA LYS A 120 14.73 -19.57 10.43
C LYS A 120 14.38 -20.42 11.65
N PHE A 121 13.10 -20.55 12.00
CA PHE A 121 12.66 -21.43 13.10
C PHE A 121 12.94 -22.91 12.81
N TYR A 122 13.03 -23.29 11.53
CA TYR A 122 13.37 -24.64 11.09
C TYR A 122 14.87 -24.82 10.78
N GLY A 123 15.71 -23.83 11.11
CA GLY A 123 17.16 -23.88 10.88
C GLY A 123 17.61 -23.57 9.45
N PHE A 124 16.71 -23.03 8.61
CA PHE A 124 17.02 -22.65 7.23
C PHE A 124 16.81 -21.15 7.01
N SER A 125 17.79 -20.44 6.45
CA SER A 125 17.64 -19.05 6.05
C SER A 125 18.22 -18.82 4.66
N ASN A 126 17.36 -18.30 3.77
CA ASN A 126 17.74 -17.86 2.44
C ASN A 126 16.69 -16.87 1.92
N PRO A 127 16.79 -15.57 2.27
CA PRO A 127 15.80 -14.57 1.86
C PRO A 127 15.71 -14.43 0.35
N THR A 128 16.83 -14.53 -0.38
CA THR A 128 16.85 -14.45 -1.84
C THR A 128 16.02 -15.56 -2.49
N LEU A 129 16.11 -16.79 -1.97
CA LEU A 129 15.29 -17.91 -2.45
C LEU A 129 13.80 -17.60 -2.28
N TRP A 130 13.40 -17.11 -1.11
CA TRP A 130 12.00 -16.78 -0.83
C TRP A 130 11.47 -15.62 -1.68
N ILE A 131 12.30 -14.62 -1.96
CA ILE A 131 11.95 -13.51 -2.87
C ILE A 131 11.70 -14.04 -4.28
N ILE A 132 12.62 -14.85 -4.82
CA ILE A 132 12.49 -15.43 -6.18
C ILE A 132 11.26 -16.34 -6.26
N LEU A 133 11.07 -17.21 -5.27
CA LEU A 133 9.94 -18.12 -5.22
C LEU A 133 8.61 -17.36 -5.18
N SER A 134 8.52 -16.33 -4.34
CA SER A 134 7.33 -15.46 -4.26
C SER A 134 7.05 -14.76 -5.59
N GLY A 135 8.10 -14.32 -6.29
CA GLY A 135 7.99 -13.71 -7.62
C GLY A 135 7.42 -14.68 -8.66
N ILE A 136 7.92 -15.92 -8.69
CA ILE A 136 7.43 -16.97 -9.61
C ILE A 136 5.96 -17.27 -9.29
N VAL A 137 5.62 -17.54 -8.02
CA VAL A 137 4.26 -17.87 -7.60
C VAL A 137 3.29 -16.74 -7.95
N THR A 138 3.65 -15.49 -7.65
CA THR A 138 2.80 -14.33 -7.92
C THR A 138 2.62 -14.12 -9.43
N THR A 139 3.67 -14.32 -10.22
CA THR A 139 3.60 -14.22 -11.69
C THR A 139 2.69 -15.29 -12.28
N LEU A 140 2.86 -16.54 -11.86
CA LEU A 140 1.98 -17.64 -12.28
C LEU A 140 0.54 -17.35 -11.86
N TRP A 141 0.33 -16.86 -10.64
CA TRP A 141 -0.99 -16.49 -10.15
C TRP A 141 -1.66 -15.41 -11.02
N ALA A 142 -0.91 -14.40 -11.43
CA ALA A 142 -1.39 -13.33 -12.30
C ALA A 142 -1.84 -13.85 -13.68
N LEU A 143 -1.20 -14.90 -14.20
CA LEU A 143 -1.54 -15.48 -15.51
C LEU A 143 -2.83 -16.30 -15.51
N VAL A 144 -3.21 -16.92 -14.38
CA VAL A 144 -4.33 -17.89 -14.36
C VAL A 144 -5.72 -17.24 -14.24
N GLY A 145 -5.81 -15.93 -13.94
CA GLY A 145 -7.08 -15.18 -14.03
C GLY A 145 -8.23 -15.78 -13.19
N HIS A 146 -8.05 -15.87 -11.87
CA HIS A 146 -8.96 -16.64 -11.01
C HIS A 146 -10.24 -15.89 -10.56
N ARG A 147 -11.37 -16.59 -10.63
CA ARG A 147 -12.70 -16.15 -10.15
C ARG A 147 -12.77 -15.95 -8.61
N ILE A 148 -11.81 -16.49 -7.87
CA ILE A 148 -11.77 -16.54 -6.39
C ILE A 148 -11.02 -15.33 -5.79
N TRP A 149 -10.42 -14.46 -6.61
CA TRP A 149 -9.55 -13.38 -6.13
C TRP A 149 -10.21 -12.47 -5.07
N LYS A 150 -11.50 -12.12 -5.27
CA LYS A 150 -12.27 -11.29 -4.32
C LYS A 150 -12.42 -11.96 -2.96
N LEU A 151 -12.63 -13.27 -2.93
CA LEU A 151 -12.79 -14.03 -1.69
C LEU A 151 -11.46 -14.10 -0.94
N LEU A 152 -10.37 -14.42 -1.64
CA LEU A 152 -9.04 -14.48 -1.04
C LEU A 152 -8.63 -13.12 -0.47
N GLN A 153 -8.81 -12.04 -1.23
CA GLN A 153 -8.55 -10.69 -0.74
C GLN A 153 -9.34 -10.40 0.53
N ARG A 154 -10.65 -10.66 0.55
CA ARG A 154 -11.48 -10.41 1.73
C ARG A 154 -10.99 -11.20 2.95
N ILE A 155 -10.62 -12.47 2.77
CA ILE A 155 -10.08 -13.31 3.86
C ILE A 155 -8.75 -12.75 4.35
N SER A 156 -7.81 -12.43 3.44
CA SER A 156 -6.49 -11.91 3.79
C SER A 156 -6.58 -10.61 4.58
N VAL A 157 -7.44 -9.68 4.17
CA VAL A 157 -7.61 -8.39 4.83
C VAL A 157 -8.20 -8.56 6.24
N VAL A 158 -9.22 -9.40 6.39
CA VAL A 158 -9.82 -9.68 7.69
C VAL A 158 -8.82 -10.39 8.61
N ALA A 159 -8.07 -11.37 8.11
CA ALA A 159 -7.07 -12.08 8.88
C ALA A 159 -5.93 -11.15 9.35
N LEU A 160 -5.42 -10.29 8.46
CA LEU A 160 -4.40 -9.30 8.81
C LEU A 160 -4.92 -8.25 9.79
N LEU A 161 -6.18 -7.83 9.67
CA LEU A 161 -6.79 -6.91 10.63
C LEU A 161 -6.85 -7.51 12.03
N ILE A 162 -7.32 -8.77 12.14
CA ILE A 162 -7.36 -9.50 13.41
C ILE A 162 -5.96 -9.61 14.01
N LEU A 163 -4.96 -9.93 13.18
CA LEU A 163 -3.57 -10.01 13.61
C LEU A 163 -3.04 -8.65 14.11
N CYS A 164 -3.31 -7.56 13.40
CA CYS A 164 -2.92 -6.21 13.81
C CYS A 164 -3.56 -5.80 15.14
N VAL A 165 -4.86 -6.05 15.30
CA VAL A 165 -5.58 -5.78 16.56
C VAL A 165 -5.02 -6.63 17.70
N GLY A 166 -4.78 -7.93 17.45
CA GLY A 166 -4.18 -8.84 18.42
C GLY A 166 -2.79 -8.41 18.86
N MET A 167 -1.91 -8.08 17.91
CA MET A 167 -0.57 -7.57 18.21
C MET A 167 -0.60 -6.26 18.99
N THR A 168 -1.51 -5.34 18.62
CA THR A 168 -1.69 -4.07 19.32
C THR A 168 -2.14 -4.32 20.75
N TYR A 169 -3.10 -5.21 20.97
CA TYR A 169 -3.57 -5.60 22.29
C TYR A 169 -2.45 -6.20 23.15
N ILE A 170 -1.67 -7.14 22.60
CA ILE A 170 -0.52 -7.74 23.31
C ILE A 170 0.51 -6.68 23.66
N ALA A 171 0.83 -5.76 22.74
CA ALA A 171 1.78 -4.68 23.01
C ALA A 171 1.30 -3.76 24.15
N PHE A 172 0.00 -3.43 24.20
CA PHE A 172 -0.54 -2.65 25.31
C PHE A 172 -0.55 -3.41 26.64
N GLN A 173 -0.79 -4.73 26.62
CA GLN A 173 -0.75 -5.56 27.83
C GLN A 173 0.68 -5.71 28.39
N GLU A 174 1.67 -5.92 27.52
CA GLU A 174 3.05 -6.19 27.92
C GLU A 174 3.79 -4.92 28.35
N TYR A 175 3.59 -3.82 27.63
CA TYR A 175 4.33 -2.57 27.85
C TYR A 175 3.53 -1.51 28.61
N GLY A 176 2.19 -1.52 28.53
CA GLY A 176 1.33 -0.49 29.11
C GLY A 176 1.42 0.86 28.38
N TRP A 177 0.38 1.70 28.55
CA TRP A 177 0.33 3.01 27.91
C TRP A 177 1.52 3.91 28.33
N GLU A 178 1.91 3.87 29.60
CA GLU A 178 2.95 4.76 30.14
C GLU A 178 4.31 4.55 29.45
N LYS A 179 4.75 3.29 29.26
CA LYS A 179 6.02 3.02 28.58
C LYS A 179 5.95 3.32 27.09
N LEU A 180 4.83 2.99 26.44
CA LEU A 180 4.65 3.25 25.01
C LEU A 180 4.59 4.75 24.68
N ALA A 181 3.95 5.55 25.54
CA ALA A 181 3.92 7.00 25.40
C ALA A 181 5.30 7.66 25.62
N GLN A 182 6.19 6.99 26.36
CA GLN A 182 7.54 7.47 26.68
C GLN A 182 8.63 6.95 25.74
N ILE A 183 8.27 6.29 24.63
CA ILE A 183 9.25 5.85 23.63
C ILE A 183 10.14 7.05 23.23
N PRO A 184 11.47 6.94 23.42
CA PRO A 184 12.36 8.07 23.30
C PRO A 184 12.43 8.56 21.85
N ARG A 185 12.19 9.86 21.68
CA ARG A 185 12.37 10.54 20.41
C ARG A 185 13.84 10.66 20.07
N GLN A 186 14.21 10.36 18.83
CA GLN A 186 15.51 10.72 18.29
C GLN A 186 15.50 12.19 17.86
N LYS A 187 16.39 13.01 18.44
CA LYS A 187 16.41 14.47 18.20
C LYS A 187 16.70 14.82 16.75
N ASP A 188 17.49 14.00 16.07
CA ASP A 188 17.90 14.22 14.68
C ASP A 188 16.80 13.84 13.66
N PHE A 189 15.76 13.13 14.09
CA PHE A 189 14.62 12.78 13.25
C PHE A 189 13.52 13.83 13.37
N SER A 190 13.44 14.71 12.37
CA SER A 190 12.44 15.77 12.31
C SER A 190 11.03 15.22 12.06
N PHE A 191 10.03 15.88 12.65
CA PHE A 191 8.62 15.58 12.37
C PHE A 191 8.28 15.67 10.88
N MET A 192 8.85 16.65 10.18
CA MET A 192 8.59 16.85 8.74
C MET A 192 9.09 15.67 7.91
N ILE A 193 10.26 15.09 8.23
CA ILE A 193 10.79 13.91 7.56
C ILE A 193 9.84 12.72 7.76
N GLY A 194 9.36 12.52 8.99
CA GLY A 194 8.40 11.46 9.28
C GLY A 194 7.07 11.62 8.55
N MET A 195 6.55 12.85 8.50
CA MET A 195 5.33 13.16 7.75
C MET A 195 5.54 12.96 6.24
N ASP A 196 6.69 13.35 5.70
CA ASP A 196 7.03 13.13 4.29
C ASP A 196 7.07 11.65 3.93
N LEU A 197 7.60 10.79 4.81
CA LEU A 197 7.57 9.34 4.62
C LEU A 197 6.13 8.79 4.55
N VAL A 198 5.24 9.31 5.41
CA VAL A 198 3.81 8.94 5.39
C VAL A 198 3.14 9.44 4.12
N ILE A 199 3.41 10.68 3.70
CA ILE A 199 2.83 11.28 2.49
C ILE A 199 3.30 10.55 1.22
N ALA A 200 4.56 10.14 1.18
CA ALA A 200 5.17 9.48 0.03
C ALA A 200 4.42 8.20 -0.36
N MET A 201 3.88 7.47 0.63
CA MET A 201 3.14 6.24 0.41
C MET A 201 1.92 6.47 -0.49
N PRO A 202 0.87 7.22 -0.10
CA PRO A 202 -0.28 7.49 -0.98
C PRO A 202 0.07 8.21 -2.28
N ILE A 203 1.03 9.15 -2.25
CA ILE A 203 1.44 9.88 -3.46
C ILE A 203 2.08 8.94 -4.48
N SER A 204 2.83 7.92 -4.03
CA SER A 204 3.41 6.92 -4.93
C SER A 204 2.38 6.02 -5.60
N TRP A 205 1.10 6.09 -5.24
CA TRP A 205 0.01 5.41 -5.93
C TRP A 205 -0.72 6.32 -6.91
N LEU A 206 -0.40 7.62 -6.94
CA LEU A 206 -1.04 8.54 -7.86
C LEU A 206 -0.86 8.07 -9.31
N PRO A 207 -1.94 8.10 -10.10
CA PRO A 207 -1.84 7.98 -11.53
C PRO A 207 -0.93 9.09 -12.09
N LEU A 208 0.29 8.73 -12.50
CA LEU A 208 1.21 9.62 -13.23
C LEU A 208 0.69 9.89 -14.64
#